data_AF-A0A498NHV1-F1
#
_entry.id   AF-A0A498NHV1-F1
#
_cell.length_a   1.000
_cell.length_b   1.000
_cell.length_c   1.000
_cell.angle_alpha   90.00
_cell.angle_beta   90.00
_cell.angle_gamma   90.00
#
_symmetry.space_group_name_H-M   'P 1'
#
loop_
_entity.id
_entity.type
_entity.pdbx_description
1 polymer ?
#
loop_
_entity_poly.entity_id
_entity_poly.type
_entity_poly.pdbx_seq_one_letter_code
_entity_poly.pdbx_strand_id
1 'polypeptide(L)'
;MVSALIDVLSEAVRKRVQYLPAQDDMAIPNHAKADIGVLFSGGIDSMILAALADKHIPADKPIDLLNVAFKIQEIKVPPKSLKKGKNKKKDSDPDKTQSDQRSFNCFDVPDRITGRAGLQELKNLNPKRKWNFIEINVTQEELKEMRQKRICHLVHPLDTVLDDSLGCAVWFAARGIGVINDGIEELYTSEAKVVLTGIGADEQLAGYSRHRVRFPYLDEDVVSFLNRLPVSEKADLSLPRGVGEKLLLRLAAIELGLGLSALLPKRAMQFGSRIAKLEDNHEKASDKCKRLVTT
;
A
#
# COMPACT_ATOMS: atom_id res chain seq x y z
N MET A 1 1.95 26.16 8.22
CA MET A 1 1.06 25.01 8.54
C MET A 1 1.59 23.72 7.91
N VAL A 2 1.80 23.69 6.59
CA VAL A 2 2.30 22.49 5.88
C VAL A 2 3.70 22.09 6.36
N SER A 3 4.68 23.01 6.34
CA SER A 3 6.01 22.75 6.92
C SER A 3 5.95 22.27 8.37
N ALA A 4 5.10 22.88 9.22
CA ALA A 4 4.93 22.41 10.60
C ALA A 4 4.37 20.98 10.69
N LEU A 5 3.46 20.58 9.79
CA LEU A 5 3.02 19.18 9.71
C LEU A 5 4.18 18.28 9.30
N ILE A 6 4.97 18.68 8.30
CA ILE A 6 6.14 17.94 7.83
C ILE A 6 7.13 17.75 8.98
N ASP A 7 7.40 18.79 9.77
CA ASP A 7 8.35 18.73 10.89
C ASP A 7 7.89 17.72 11.94
N VAL A 8 6.60 17.76 12.33
CA VAL A 8 6.04 16.84 13.33
C VAL A 8 6.00 15.40 12.80
N LEU A 9 5.62 15.19 11.54
CA LEU A 9 5.67 13.85 10.91
C LEU A 9 7.10 13.34 10.74
N SER A 10 8.02 14.21 10.36
CA SER A 10 9.43 13.92 10.18
C SER A 10 10.04 13.46 11.50
N GLU A 11 9.75 14.17 12.59
CA GLU A 11 10.21 13.80 13.93
C GLU A 11 9.60 12.47 14.40
N ALA A 12 8.30 12.25 14.14
CA ALA A 12 7.64 10.97 14.43
C ALA A 12 8.28 9.79 13.69
N VAL A 13 8.65 9.97 12.41
CA VAL A 13 9.36 8.95 11.61
C VAL A 13 10.78 8.76 12.13
N ARG A 14 11.51 9.85 12.39
CA ARG A 14 12.89 9.83 12.91
C ARG A 14 13.01 8.98 14.17
N LYS A 15 12.13 9.22 15.16
CA LYS A 15 12.08 8.47 16.43
C LYS A 15 11.95 6.96 16.19
N ARG A 16 11.19 6.53 15.16
CA ARG A 16 10.92 5.12 14.85
C ARG A 16 12.03 4.44 14.04
N VAL A 17 12.69 5.18 13.14
CA VAL A 17 13.72 4.58 12.27
C VAL A 17 15.13 4.63 12.87
N GLN A 18 15.40 5.54 13.82
CA GLN A 18 16.70 5.62 14.49
C GLN A 18 16.80 4.75 15.74
N TYR A 19 15.67 4.44 16.39
CA TYR A 19 15.65 3.59 17.58
C TYR A 19 15.55 2.10 17.19
N LEU A 20 16.59 1.61 16.52
CA LEU A 20 16.69 0.19 16.18
C LEU A 20 16.96 -0.64 17.44
N PRO A 21 16.40 -1.86 17.56
CA PRO A 21 16.75 -2.78 18.63
C PRO A 21 18.26 -2.96 18.70
N ALA A 22 18.83 -3.01 19.92
CA ALA A 22 20.26 -3.13 20.16
C ALA A 22 20.88 -4.19 19.23
N GLN A 23 21.82 -3.77 18.40
CA GLN A 23 22.66 -4.70 17.66
C GLN A 23 23.60 -5.38 18.66
N ASP A 24 23.88 -6.66 18.47
CA ASP A 24 25.09 -7.23 19.07
C ASP A 24 26.28 -6.40 18.58
N ASP A 25 26.99 -5.74 19.50
CA ASP A 25 28.14 -4.85 19.22
C ASP A 25 29.29 -5.56 18.45
N MET A 26 29.20 -6.89 18.28
CA MET A 26 30.15 -7.74 17.57
C MET A 26 29.78 -8.04 16.11
N ALA A 27 28.59 -7.64 15.63
CA ALA A 27 28.17 -7.90 14.26
C ALA A 27 28.66 -6.81 13.30
N ILE A 28 29.42 -7.20 12.27
CA ILE A 28 29.84 -6.29 11.19
C ILE A 28 28.58 -5.67 10.56
N PRO A 29 28.49 -4.33 10.44
CA PRO A 29 27.33 -3.67 9.84
C PRO A 29 27.09 -4.21 8.43
N ASN A 30 25.99 -4.96 8.25
CA ASN A 30 25.62 -5.46 6.93
C ASN A 30 24.85 -4.38 6.18
N HIS A 31 25.59 -3.54 5.46
CA HIS A 31 25.05 -2.45 4.64
C HIS A 31 24.19 -2.94 3.45
N ALA A 32 24.19 -4.25 3.16
CA ALA A 32 23.39 -4.81 2.07
C ALA A 32 21.91 -5.01 2.44
N LYS A 33 21.57 -5.03 3.73
CA LYS A 33 20.22 -5.35 4.22
C LYS A 33 19.49 -4.11 4.73
N ALA A 34 18.17 -4.10 4.54
CA ALA A 34 17.33 -3.00 5.02
C ALA A 34 16.90 -3.27 6.47
N ASP A 35 17.19 -2.33 7.38
CA ASP A 35 16.66 -2.38 8.74
C ASP A 35 15.21 -1.88 8.81
N ILE A 36 14.78 -1.10 7.81
CA ILE A 36 13.49 -0.40 7.77
C ILE A 36 12.68 -0.86 6.56
N GLY A 37 11.43 -1.22 6.81
CA GLY A 37 10.42 -1.53 5.81
C GLY A 37 9.27 -0.54 5.85
N VAL A 38 8.57 -0.37 4.73
CA VAL A 38 7.32 0.41 4.64
C VAL A 38 6.25 -0.47 4.02
N LEU A 39 5.08 -0.55 4.67
CA LEU A 39 3.90 -1.11 4.00
C LEU A 39 3.48 -0.17 2.89
N PHE A 40 3.74 -0.56 1.64
CA PHE A 40 3.85 0.38 0.55
C PHE A 40 2.85 0.08 -0.56
N SER A 41 1.83 0.94 -0.70
CA SER A 41 0.81 0.85 -1.76
C SER A 41 1.04 1.83 -2.92
N GLY A 42 1.99 2.76 -2.77
CA GLY A 42 2.14 3.91 -3.66
C GLY A 42 1.06 4.99 -3.49
N GLY A 43 0.21 4.85 -2.46
CA GLY A 43 -0.68 5.92 -2.03
C GLY A 43 0.05 6.97 -1.20
N ILE A 44 -0.57 8.14 -1.05
CA ILE A 44 0.03 9.30 -0.38
C ILE A 44 0.62 9.00 1.00
N ASP A 45 -0.06 8.22 1.84
CA ASP A 45 0.39 7.92 3.20
C ASP A 45 1.72 7.17 3.19
N SER A 46 1.80 6.09 2.40
CA SER A 46 3.02 5.28 2.27
C SER A 46 4.15 6.03 1.57
N MET A 47 3.82 6.93 0.62
CA MET A 47 4.81 7.73 -0.10
C MET A 47 5.47 8.76 0.80
N ILE A 48 4.68 9.46 1.64
CA ILE A 48 5.22 10.38 2.64
C ILE A 48 6.08 9.64 3.65
N LEU A 49 5.62 8.48 4.16
CA LEU A 49 6.42 7.69 5.09
C LEU A 49 7.75 7.25 4.48
N ALA A 50 7.75 6.79 3.22
CA ALA A 50 8.98 6.42 2.51
C ALA A 50 9.90 7.64 2.32
N ALA A 51 9.38 8.77 1.86
CA ALA A 51 10.15 10.00 1.65
C ALA A 51 10.73 10.57 2.95
N LEU A 52 9.99 10.50 4.07
CA LEU A 52 10.47 10.91 5.38
C LEU A 52 11.49 9.92 5.96
N ALA A 53 11.29 8.61 5.77
CA ALA A 53 12.24 7.59 6.22
C ALA A 53 13.60 7.77 5.53
N ASP A 54 13.62 8.05 4.23
CA ASP A 54 14.85 8.33 3.46
C ASP A 54 15.70 9.47 4.06
N LYS A 55 15.06 10.50 4.65
CA LYS A 55 15.77 11.63 5.27
C LYS A 55 16.50 11.25 6.55
N HIS A 56 16.06 10.22 7.26
CA HIS A 56 16.54 9.88 8.60
C HIS A 56 17.39 8.61 8.67
N ILE A 57 17.45 7.86 7.56
CA ILE A 57 18.25 6.63 7.42
C ILE A 57 19.54 6.97 6.65
N PRO A 58 20.72 6.44 7.04
CA PRO A 58 21.97 6.62 6.30
C PRO A 58 21.84 6.29 4.81
N ALA A 59 22.37 7.13 3.92
CA ALA A 59 22.13 7.06 2.47
C ALA A 59 22.53 5.74 1.79
N ASP A 60 23.46 5.01 2.39
CA ASP A 60 24.00 3.72 1.98
C ASP A 60 23.08 2.54 2.31
N LYS A 61 22.19 2.67 3.30
CA LYS A 61 21.28 1.58 3.69
C LYS A 61 20.07 1.51 2.76
N PRO A 62 19.64 0.32 2.32
CA PRO A 62 18.41 0.20 1.56
C PRO A 62 17.15 0.39 2.42
N ILE A 63 16.02 0.68 1.76
CA ILE A 63 14.69 0.68 2.37
C ILE A 63 13.82 -0.34 1.64
N ASP A 64 13.15 -1.21 2.40
CA ASP A 64 12.25 -2.23 1.86
C ASP A 64 10.83 -1.66 1.68
N LEU A 65 10.29 -1.76 0.46
CA LEU A 65 8.93 -1.36 0.13
C LEU A 65 8.07 -2.61 -0.05
N LEU A 66 7.21 -2.90 0.93
CA LEU A 66 6.44 -4.13 1.02
C LEU A 66 5.07 -3.95 0.35
N ASN A 67 4.91 -4.46 -0.87
CA ASN A 67 3.69 -4.32 -1.65
C ASN A 67 3.02 -5.68 -1.88
N VAL A 68 1.85 -5.85 -1.28
CA VAL A 68 1.06 -7.09 -1.33
C VAL A 68 -0.02 -7.05 -2.41
N ALA A 69 -0.12 -8.13 -3.18
CA ALA A 69 -1.14 -8.35 -4.18
C ALA A 69 -1.70 -9.76 -4.04
N PHE A 70 -3.03 -9.88 -4.05
CA PHE A 70 -3.69 -11.17 -4.04
C PHE A 70 -4.15 -11.54 -5.44
N LYS A 71 -3.91 -12.80 -5.82
CA LYS A 71 -4.17 -13.31 -7.17
C LYS A 71 -5.62 -13.07 -7.58
N ILE A 72 -5.83 -12.31 -8.65
CA ILE A 72 -7.15 -12.14 -9.26
C ILE A 72 -7.48 -13.45 -9.99
N GLN A 73 -8.62 -14.07 -9.68
CA GLN A 73 -9.14 -15.16 -10.49
C GLN A 73 -9.42 -14.63 -11.90
N GLU A 74 -8.98 -15.35 -12.94
CA GLU A 74 -9.27 -14.97 -14.31
C GLU A 74 -10.76 -14.70 -14.46
N ILE A 75 -11.12 -13.46 -14.81
CA ILE A 75 -12.46 -13.19 -15.31
C ILE A 75 -12.54 -13.99 -16.60
N LYS A 76 -13.27 -15.11 -16.59
CA LYS A 76 -13.74 -15.74 -17.81
C LYS A 76 -14.53 -14.67 -18.55
N VAL A 77 -13.88 -13.95 -19.46
CA VAL A 77 -14.57 -13.03 -20.35
C VAL A 77 -15.56 -13.90 -21.12
N PRO A 78 -16.88 -13.69 -20.99
CA PRO A 78 -17.83 -14.41 -21.82
C PRO A 78 -17.46 -14.10 -23.27
N PRO A 79 -17.39 -15.09 -24.19
CA PRO A 79 -17.18 -14.80 -25.59
C PRO A 79 -18.27 -13.81 -26.01
N LYS A 80 -17.85 -12.64 -26.50
CA LYS A 80 -18.75 -11.58 -26.97
C LYS A 80 -19.78 -12.23 -27.87
N SER A 81 -21.03 -12.23 -27.44
CA SER A 81 -22.16 -12.73 -28.22
C SER A 81 -22.20 -11.96 -29.53
N LEU A 82 -21.92 -12.67 -30.64
CA LEU A 82 -22.10 -12.20 -32.00
C LEU A 82 -23.56 -11.77 -32.16
N LYS A 83 -23.81 -10.46 -32.08
CA LYS A 83 -25.07 -9.88 -32.54
C LYS A 83 -25.15 -10.13 -34.05
N LYS A 84 -26.07 -11.01 -34.46
CA LYS A 84 -26.51 -11.17 -35.85
C LYS A 84 -27.09 -9.83 -36.34
N GLY A 85 -26.34 -9.12 -37.17
CA GLY A 85 -26.81 -8.02 -38.01
C GLY A 85 -26.41 -8.30 -39.46
N LYS A 86 -27.39 -8.33 -40.36
CA LYS A 86 -27.26 -8.71 -41.78
C LYS A 86 -26.46 -7.68 -42.61
N ASN A 87 -25.58 -8.20 -43.46
CA ASN A 87 -25.13 -7.77 -44.82
C ASN A 87 -24.79 -6.29 -45.13
N LYS A 88 -23.53 -6.03 -45.53
CA LYS A 88 -23.12 -5.86 -46.96
C LYS A 88 -21.60 -5.60 -47.15
N LYS A 89 -21.01 -6.45 -48.01
CA LYS A 89 -19.88 -6.33 -48.98
C LYS A 89 -18.50 -5.70 -48.63
N LYS A 90 -17.49 -6.58 -48.78
CA LYS A 90 -16.09 -6.44 -49.26
C LYS A 90 -15.62 -5.06 -49.74
N ASP A 91 -14.43 -4.65 -49.28
CA ASP A 91 -13.22 -4.69 -50.10
C ASP A 91 -11.95 -4.85 -49.24
N SER A 92 -10.91 -5.37 -49.89
CA SER A 92 -9.68 -5.98 -49.37
C SER A 92 -8.57 -4.99 -49.03
N ASP A 93 -7.88 -5.22 -47.91
CA ASP A 93 -6.44 -4.93 -47.78
C ASP A 93 -5.81 -5.83 -46.70
N PRO A 94 -4.73 -6.60 -46.96
CA PRO A 94 -4.11 -7.48 -45.98
C PRO A 94 -2.82 -6.84 -45.46
N ASP A 95 -2.91 -5.86 -44.56
CA ASP A 95 -1.74 -5.47 -43.78
C ASP A 95 -2.10 -4.85 -42.43
N LYS A 96 -1.99 -5.69 -41.38
CA LYS A 96 -1.76 -5.35 -39.96
C LYS A 96 -1.86 -6.62 -39.12
N THR A 97 -0.96 -7.55 -39.39
CA THR A 97 -0.50 -8.46 -38.34
C THR A 97 0.30 -7.66 -37.32
N GLN A 98 0.11 -7.99 -36.04
CA GLN A 98 0.79 -7.47 -34.84
C GLN A 98 0.08 -6.30 -34.14
N SER A 99 -0.70 -6.64 -33.11
CA SER A 99 -0.78 -5.81 -31.89
C SER A 99 -1.11 -6.66 -30.68
N ASP A 100 -0.06 -6.94 -29.91
CA ASP A 100 0.03 -6.98 -28.45
C ASP A 100 -0.93 -7.89 -27.67
N GLN A 101 -0.55 -9.16 -27.57
CA GLN A 101 -0.82 -9.97 -26.38
C GLN A 101 0.02 -9.43 -25.21
N ARG A 102 -0.40 -8.32 -24.57
CA ARG A 102 0.08 -8.03 -23.21
C ARG A 102 -0.43 -9.14 -22.31
N SER A 103 0.44 -10.06 -21.90
CA SER A 103 0.16 -11.06 -20.88
C SER A 103 -0.41 -10.34 -19.65
N PHE A 104 -1.69 -10.55 -19.35
CA PHE A 104 -2.33 -9.93 -18.21
C PHE A 104 -1.75 -10.56 -16.94
N ASN A 105 -0.90 -9.84 -16.20
CA ASN A 105 -0.35 -10.38 -14.96
C ASN A 105 -1.47 -10.39 -13.90
N CYS A 106 -1.77 -11.57 -13.35
CA CYS A 106 -2.83 -11.77 -12.37
C CYS A 106 -2.60 -11.04 -11.02
N PHE A 107 -1.42 -10.43 -10.83
CA PHE A 107 -1.04 -9.61 -9.69
C PHE A 107 -0.96 -8.10 -9.99
N ASP A 108 -1.35 -7.65 -11.20
CA ASP A 108 -1.49 -6.22 -11.55
C ASP A 108 -2.74 -5.60 -10.89
N VAL A 109 -2.80 -5.70 -9.56
CA VAL A 109 -3.81 -5.08 -8.72
C VAL A 109 -3.56 -3.57 -8.65
N PRO A 110 -4.59 -2.76 -8.33
CA PRO A 110 -4.45 -1.30 -8.31
C PRO A 110 -3.30 -0.78 -7.45
N ASP A 111 -3.01 -1.40 -6.29
CA ASP A 111 -1.89 -0.97 -5.43
C ASP A 111 -0.51 -1.42 -5.94
N ARG A 112 -0.44 -2.50 -6.73
CA ARG A 112 0.80 -2.91 -7.40
C ARG A 112 1.19 -1.87 -8.45
N ILE A 113 0.20 -1.44 -9.25
CA ILE A 113 0.40 -0.45 -10.32
C ILE A 113 0.83 0.90 -9.71
N THR A 114 0.12 1.39 -8.70
CA THR A 114 0.50 2.65 -8.03
C THR A 114 1.81 2.51 -7.26
N GLY A 115 2.09 1.34 -6.67
CA GLY A 115 3.35 1.04 -6.01
C GLY A 115 4.55 1.14 -6.95
N ARG A 116 4.50 0.52 -8.13
CA ARG A 116 5.58 0.62 -9.13
C ARG A 116 5.78 2.06 -9.62
N ALA A 117 4.70 2.82 -9.82
CA ALA A 117 4.80 4.24 -10.17
C ALA A 117 5.42 5.08 -9.02
N GLY A 118 5.02 4.82 -7.78
CA GLY A 118 5.58 5.46 -6.58
C GLY A 118 7.07 5.14 -6.37
N LEU A 119 7.50 3.91 -6.67
CA LEU A 119 8.92 3.54 -6.66
C LEU A 119 9.72 4.41 -7.62
N GLN A 120 9.21 4.63 -8.84
CA GLN A 120 9.90 5.48 -9.80
C GLN A 120 10.00 6.93 -9.31
N GLU A 121 8.94 7.43 -8.68
CA GLU A 121 8.94 8.77 -8.07
C GLU A 121 9.97 8.89 -6.93
N LEU A 122 10.07 7.88 -6.06
CA LEU A 122 11.10 7.84 -5.00
C LEU A 122 12.53 7.74 -5.55
N LYS A 123 12.75 6.93 -6.60
CA LYS A 123 14.04 6.84 -7.32
C LYS A 123 14.42 8.18 -7.94
N ASN A 124 13.45 8.94 -8.47
CA ASN A 124 13.70 10.27 -9.02
C ASN A 124 14.02 11.29 -7.92
N LEU A 125 13.38 11.17 -6.75
CA LEU A 125 13.60 12.07 -5.61
C LEU A 125 14.98 11.86 -4.98
N ASN A 126 15.40 10.60 -4.80
CA ASN A 126 16.73 10.26 -4.33
C ASN A 126 17.32 9.06 -5.12
N PRO A 127 18.13 9.33 -6.17
CA PRO A 127 18.69 8.28 -7.02
C PRO A 127 19.82 7.49 -6.35
N LYS A 128 20.38 7.98 -5.22
CA LYS A 128 21.47 7.30 -4.51
C LYS A 128 20.95 6.18 -3.61
N ARG A 129 19.69 6.27 -3.16
CA ARG A 129 19.07 5.29 -2.27
C ARG A 129 18.73 4.02 -3.05
N LYS A 130 19.09 2.87 -2.49
CA LYS A 130 18.56 1.59 -2.93
C LYS A 130 17.16 1.37 -2.34
N TRP A 131 16.16 1.30 -3.21
CA TRP A 131 14.78 0.98 -2.86
C TRP A 131 14.47 -0.45 -3.27
N ASN A 132 14.29 -1.35 -2.30
CA ASN A 132 13.94 -2.74 -2.57
C ASN A 132 12.42 -2.85 -2.67
N PHE A 133 11.87 -2.86 -3.88
CA PHE A 133 10.43 -3.04 -4.08
C PHE A 133 10.07 -4.52 -4.10
N ILE A 134 9.49 -5.00 -3.00
CA ILE A 134 9.22 -6.42 -2.78
C ILE A 134 7.78 -6.71 -3.18
N GLU A 135 7.64 -7.50 -4.24
CA GLU A 135 6.39 -7.98 -4.76
C GLU A 135 5.90 -9.23 -4.04
N ILE A 136 5.03 -9.01 -3.04
CA ILE A 136 4.43 -10.08 -2.24
C ILE A 136 3.17 -10.55 -2.98
N ASN A 137 3.30 -11.64 -3.72
CA ASN A 137 2.26 -12.22 -4.56
C ASN A 137 1.61 -13.40 -3.85
N VAL A 138 0.38 -13.23 -3.39
CA VAL A 138 -0.32 -14.21 -2.55
C VAL A 138 -1.32 -15.02 -3.37
N THR A 139 -1.17 -16.35 -3.36
CA THR A 139 -2.11 -17.27 -4.00
C THR A 139 -3.32 -17.55 -3.11
N GLN A 140 -4.38 -18.13 -3.67
CA GLN A 140 -5.58 -18.46 -2.92
C GLN A 140 -5.34 -19.62 -1.94
N GLU A 141 -4.48 -20.55 -2.33
CA GLU A 141 -4.07 -21.69 -1.52
C GLU A 141 -3.29 -21.21 -0.30
N GLU A 142 -2.30 -20.34 -0.51
CA GLU A 142 -1.48 -19.77 0.55
C GLU A 142 -2.31 -18.89 1.51
N LEU A 143 -3.22 -18.06 0.95
CA LEU A 143 -4.14 -17.26 1.75
C LEU A 143 -4.97 -18.14 2.69
N LYS A 144 -5.60 -19.20 2.17
CA LYS A 144 -6.43 -20.09 2.99
C LYS A 144 -5.62 -20.79 4.08
N GLU A 145 -4.44 -21.30 3.76
CA GLU A 145 -3.57 -21.96 4.72
C GLU A 145 -3.17 -21.02 5.85
N MET A 146 -2.56 -19.87 5.53
CA MET A 146 -2.06 -18.95 6.54
C MET A 146 -3.18 -18.26 7.32
N ARG A 147 -4.34 -18.05 6.68
CA ARG A 147 -5.54 -17.53 7.34
C ARG A 147 -5.97 -18.43 8.51
N GLN A 148 -6.07 -19.73 8.26
CA GLN A 148 -6.47 -20.72 9.28
C GLN A 148 -5.36 -21.00 10.29
N LYS A 149 -4.10 -21.01 9.86
CA LYS A 149 -2.96 -21.42 10.69
C LYS A 149 -2.47 -20.33 11.63
N ARG A 150 -2.58 -19.05 11.25
CA ARG A 150 -2.01 -17.92 12.01
C ARG A 150 -2.93 -16.71 12.09
N ILE A 151 -3.47 -16.24 10.97
CA ILE A 151 -4.10 -14.90 10.93
C ILE A 151 -5.38 -14.86 11.77
N CYS A 152 -6.22 -15.90 11.74
CA CYS A 152 -7.42 -15.98 12.57
C CYS A 152 -7.11 -15.80 14.06
N HIS A 153 -6.03 -16.41 14.55
CA HIS A 153 -5.59 -16.30 15.94
C HIS A 153 -5.03 -14.91 16.28
N LEU A 154 -4.35 -14.26 15.33
CA LEU A 154 -3.76 -12.93 15.53
C LEU A 154 -4.79 -11.80 15.50
N VAL A 155 -5.87 -11.97 14.74
CA VAL A 155 -6.94 -10.97 14.60
C VAL A 155 -7.95 -11.05 15.76
N HIS A 156 -8.07 -12.21 16.41
CA HIS A 156 -8.95 -12.42 17.56
C HIS A 156 -8.72 -11.37 18.68
N PRO A 157 -9.79 -10.84 19.33
CA PRO A 157 -11.19 -11.27 19.27
C PRO A 157 -12.01 -10.65 18.14
N LEU A 158 -11.38 -9.90 17.24
CA LEU A 158 -12.09 -9.31 16.10
C LEU A 158 -12.51 -10.41 15.12
N ASP A 159 -13.72 -10.29 14.59
CA ASP A 159 -14.35 -11.37 13.82
C ASP A 159 -15.14 -10.87 12.61
N THR A 160 -14.93 -9.64 12.13
CA THR A 160 -15.65 -9.11 10.96
C THR A 160 -14.92 -9.38 9.64
N VAL A 161 -15.63 -9.25 8.52
CA VAL A 161 -15.05 -9.35 7.16
C VAL A 161 -13.97 -8.29 6.94
N LEU A 162 -14.13 -7.10 7.53
CA LEU A 162 -13.11 -6.06 7.50
C LEU A 162 -11.83 -6.53 8.20
N ASP A 163 -11.97 -7.13 9.38
CA ASP A 163 -10.84 -7.60 10.19
C ASP A 163 -10.07 -8.72 9.47
N ASP A 164 -10.77 -9.65 8.81
CA ASP A 164 -10.15 -10.69 7.96
C ASP A 164 -9.35 -10.05 6.82
N SER A 165 -9.97 -9.15 6.06
CA SER A 165 -9.36 -8.56 4.87
C SER A 165 -8.16 -7.66 5.20
N LEU A 166 -8.26 -6.84 6.24
CA LEU A 166 -7.15 -6.00 6.71
C LEU A 166 -6.07 -6.83 7.38
N GLY A 167 -6.44 -7.76 8.27
CA GLY A 167 -5.51 -8.64 8.96
C GLY A 167 -4.68 -9.46 7.99
N CYS A 168 -5.30 -10.03 6.96
CA CYS A 168 -4.59 -10.75 5.90
C CYS A 168 -3.67 -9.82 5.10
N ALA A 169 -4.14 -8.67 4.63
CA ALA A 169 -3.31 -7.74 3.86
C ALA A 169 -2.07 -7.30 4.64
N VAL A 170 -2.25 -6.90 5.90
CA VAL A 170 -1.16 -6.45 6.78
C VAL A 170 -0.22 -7.59 7.10
N TRP A 171 -0.73 -8.77 7.46
CA TRP A 171 0.11 -9.92 7.82
C TRP A 171 0.98 -10.39 6.66
N PHE A 172 0.41 -10.55 5.46
CA PHE A 172 1.18 -10.95 4.29
C PHE A 172 2.20 -9.90 3.89
N ALA A 173 1.85 -8.61 3.95
CA ALA A 173 2.78 -7.54 3.66
C ALA A 173 3.94 -7.52 4.67
N ALA A 174 3.64 -7.58 5.97
CA ALA A 174 4.61 -7.54 7.05
C ALA A 174 5.51 -8.79 7.14
N ARG A 175 5.06 -9.93 6.61
CA ARG A 175 5.89 -11.14 6.48
C ARG A 175 7.14 -10.89 5.61
N GLY A 176 7.05 -9.97 4.66
CA GLY A 176 8.20 -9.51 3.89
C GLY A 176 8.80 -10.51 2.90
N ILE A 177 8.10 -11.60 2.59
CA ILE A 177 8.54 -12.62 1.63
C ILE A 177 7.88 -12.35 0.29
N GLY A 178 8.68 -12.08 -0.74
CA GLY A 178 8.20 -11.80 -2.09
C GLY A 178 9.33 -11.83 -3.12
N VAL A 179 9.12 -11.20 -4.27
CA VAL A 179 10.12 -11.11 -5.34
C VAL A 179 10.51 -9.67 -5.61
N ILE A 180 11.79 -9.42 -5.88
CA ILE A 180 12.26 -8.13 -6.38
C ILE A 180 12.44 -8.27 -7.89
N ASN A 181 11.97 -7.25 -8.64
CA ASN A 181 12.09 -7.22 -10.09
C ASN A 181 12.92 -6.01 -10.52
N ASP A 182 14.24 -6.15 -10.46
CA ASP A 182 15.23 -5.21 -11.00
C ASP A 182 15.88 -5.78 -12.30
N GLY A 183 15.06 -6.45 -13.13
CA GLY A 183 15.49 -7.07 -14.41
C GLY A 183 15.64 -8.59 -14.36
N ILE A 184 15.85 -9.15 -13.16
CA ILE A 184 15.76 -10.59 -12.87
C ILE A 184 14.81 -10.74 -11.69
N GLU A 185 13.88 -11.70 -11.76
CA GLU A 185 12.98 -12.02 -10.67
C GLU A 185 13.73 -12.84 -9.62
N GLU A 186 14.06 -12.21 -8.49
CA GLU A 186 14.78 -12.85 -7.39
C GLU A 186 13.89 -12.93 -6.15
N LEU A 187 13.89 -14.09 -5.50
CA LEU A 187 13.19 -14.27 -4.23
C LEU A 187 13.92 -13.48 -3.14
N TYR A 188 13.17 -12.70 -2.38
CA TYR A 188 13.69 -11.85 -1.32
C TYR A 188 12.82 -11.96 -0.06
N THR A 189 13.49 -12.02 1.08
CA THR A 189 12.87 -11.97 2.42
C THR A 189 13.39 -10.73 3.12
N SER A 190 12.50 -9.82 3.47
CA SER A 190 12.82 -8.63 4.24
C SER A 190 13.26 -9.01 5.65
N GLU A 191 14.37 -8.42 6.09
CA GLU A 191 14.89 -8.52 7.46
C GLU A 191 14.63 -7.22 8.24
N ALA A 192 13.72 -6.38 7.74
CA ALA A 192 13.37 -5.12 8.38
C ALA A 192 12.89 -5.36 9.82
N LYS A 193 13.53 -4.67 10.76
CA LYS A 193 13.22 -4.72 12.19
C LYS A 193 12.05 -3.81 12.53
N VAL A 194 11.92 -2.72 11.79
CA VAL A 194 10.84 -1.74 11.93
C VAL A 194 10.10 -1.65 10.61
N VAL A 195 8.79 -1.87 10.66
CA VAL A 195 7.90 -1.71 9.51
C VAL A 195 6.98 -0.52 9.75
N LEU A 196 7.12 0.52 8.95
CA LEU A 196 6.25 1.70 9.00
C LEU A 196 4.93 1.43 8.26
N THR A 197 3.83 1.87 8.86
CA THR A 197 2.50 1.77 8.28
C THR A 197 1.76 3.10 8.40
N GLY A 198 1.06 3.49 7.33
CA GLY A 198 0.22 4.69 7.29
C GLY A 198 -1.21 4.46 7.78
N ILE A 199 -1.50 3.29 8.38
CA ILE A 199 -2.82 3.01 8.95
C ILE A 199 -3.14 4.00 10.08
N GLY A 200 -4.38 4.46 10.17
CA GLY A 200 -4.80 5.48 11.15
C GLY A 200 -4.70 6.94 10.66
N ALA A 201 -4.02 7.19 9.53
CA ALA A 201 -3.95 8.53 8.94
C ALA A 201 -5.32 9.01 8.43
N ASP A 202 -6.17 8.07 7.99
CA ASP A 202 -7.50 8.37 7.46
C ASP A 202 -8.41 9.04 8.50
N GLU A 203 -8.36 8.62 9.76
CA GLU A 203 -9.22 9.11 10.83
C GLU A 203 -8.81 10.51 11.32
N GLN A 204 -7.52 10.85 11.23
CA GLN A 204 -7.01 12.17 11.64
C GLN A 204 -7.11 13.22 10.53
N LEU A 205 -7.00 12.81 9.26
CA LEU A 205 -6.94 13.69 8.10
C LEU A 205 -8.16 13.58 7.19
N ALA A 206 -9.29 13.11 7.75
CA ALA A 206 -10.57 13.00 7.08
C ALA A 206 -10.55 12.14 5.78
N GLY A 207 -9.77 11.06 5.78
CA GLY A 207 -9.86 9.98 4.80
C GLY A 207 -11.18 9.19 4.89
N TYR A 208 -11.87 9.25 6.04
CA TYR A 208 -13.25 8.78 6.21
C TYR A 208 -14.11 9.86 6.87
N SER A 209 -15.25 10.19 6.27
CA SER A 209 -16.14 11.26 6.75
C SER A 209 -16.88 10.95 8.06
N ARG A 210 -16.79 9.71 8.60
CA ARG A 210 -17.71 9.19 9.64
C ARG A 210 -17.09 8.70 10.96
N HIS A 211 -15.77 8.69 11.12
CA HIS A 211 -15.14 8.13 12.32
C HIS A 211 -14.12 9.10 12.92
N ARG A 212 -14.48 9.71 14.06
CA ARG A 212 -13.58 10.50 14.93
C ARG A 212 -13.24 9.68 16.15
N VAL A 213 -12.31 8.74 16.03
CA VAL A 213 -11.87 7.89 17.14
C VAL A 213 -10.43 8.27 17.50
N ARG A 214 -10.14 8.36 18.80
CA ARG A 214 -8.78 8.55 19.32
C ARG A 214 -8.10 7.18 19.37
N PHE A 215 -7.01 7.03 18.62
CA PHE A 215 -6.22 5.81 18.65
C PHE A 215 -5.06 5.97 19.64
N PRO A 216 -4.89 5.07 20.62
CA PRO A 216 -3.85 5.18 21.64
C PRO A 216 -2.43 4.93 21.09
N TYR A 217 -2.31 4.40 19.87
CA TYR A 217 -1.02 4.01 19.26
C TYR A 217 -0.49 5.03 18.23
N LEU A 218 -1.19 6.14 18.03
CA LEU A 218 -0.73 7.22 17.14
C LEU A 218 0.24 8.14 17.87
N ASP A 219 1.12 8.77 17.09
CA ASP A 219 2.09 9.72 17.62
C ASP A 219 1.40 10.93 18.27
N GLU A 220 1.67 11.17 19.55
CA GLU A 220 0.97 12.18 20.34
C GLU A 220 1.18 13.60 19.81
N ASP A 221 2.38 13.91 19.32
CA ASP A 221 2.71 15.22 18.78
C ASP A 221 1.94 15.47 17.47
N VAL A 222 1.86 14.46 16.60
CA VAL A 222 1.09 14.49 15.35
C VAL A 222 -0.40 14.69 15.65
N VAL A 223 -0.97 13.89 16.56
CA VAL A 223 -2.39 13.97 16.93
C VAL A 223 -2.70 15.32 17.59
N SER A 224 -1.84 15.77 18.49
CA SER A 224 -1.94 17.08 19.16
C SER A 224 -1.93 18.22 18.15
N PHE A 225 -1.04 18.18 17.17
CA PHE A 225 -0.99 19.14 16.07
C PHE A 225 -2.27 19.13 15.24
N LEU A 226 -2.71 17.97 14.76
CA LEU A 226 -3.89 17.86 13.90
C LEU A 226 -5.19 18.24 14.61
N ASN A 227 -5.31 18.00 15.92
CA ASN A 227 -6.47 18.38 16.71
C ASN A 227 -6.62 19.89 16.90
N ARG A 228 -5.53 20.66 16.82
CA ARG A 228 -5.59 22.13 16.88
C ARG A 228 -6.10 22.78 15.60
N LEU A 229 -6.05 22.06 14.48
CA LEU A 229 -6.44 22.60 13.18
C LEU A 229 -7.96 22.43 12.92
N PRO A 230 -8.64 23.47 12.40
CA PRO A 230 -9.97 23.36 11.82
C PRO A 230 -10.06 22.26 10.76
N VAL A 231 -11.24 21.64 10.62
CA VAL A 231 -11.45 20.59 9.59
C VAL A 231 -11.25 21.13 8.18
N SER A 232 -11.65 22.38 7.91
CA SER A 232 -11.49 23.04 6.60
C SER A 232 -10.03 23.19 6.16
N GLU A 233 -9.09 23.22 7.12
CA GLU A 233 -7.66 23.26 6.82
C GLU A 233 -7.08 21.87 6.54
N LYS A 234 -7.75 20.82 7.01
CA LYS A 234 -7.35 19.42 6.85
C LYS A 234 -7.95 18.79 5.60
N ALA A 235 -9.19 19.14 5.27
CA ALA A 235 -9.93 18.61 4.14
C ALA A 235 -11.04 19.56 3.69
N ASP A 236 -11.28 19.57 2.38
CA ASP A 236 -12.43 20.22 1.76
C ASP A 236 -13.23 19.18 0.97
N LEU A 237 -14.26 18.62 1.60
CA LEU A 237 -15.08 17.56 1.00
C LEU A 237 -16.07 18.08 -0.06
N SER A 238 -16.09 19.38 -0.36
CA SER A 238 -16.83 19.93 -1.51
C SER A 238 -16.08 19.68 -2.83
N LEU A 239 -14.76 19.47 -2.76
CA LEU A 239 -13.91 19.23 -3.91
C LEU A 239 -13.98 17.77 -4.40
N PRO A 240 -13.60 17.50 -5.66
CA PRO A 240 -13.54 16.14 -6.19
C PRO A 240 -12.63 15.21 -5.38
N ARG A 241 -12.91 13.90 -5.47
CA ARG A 241 -12.07 12.85 -4.90
C ARG A 241 -10.65 12.93 -5.45
N GLY A 242 -9.65 12.74 -4.59
CA GLY A 242 -8.24 12.94 -4.94
C GLY A 242 -7.74 14.38 -4.75
N VAL A 243 -8.61 15.34 -4.45
CA VAL A 243 -8.25 16.75 -4.22
C VAL A 243 -8.58 17.17 -2.79
N GLY A 244 -9.86 17.04 -2.41
CA GLY A 244 -10.38 17.55 -1.14
C GLY A 244 -10.03 16.72 0.10
N GLU A 245 -9.99 15.40 -0.06
CA GLU A 245 -9.63 14.46 1.00
C GLU A 245 -8.13 14.57 1.34
N LYS A 246 -7.77 14.58 2.63
CA LYS A 246 -6.38 14.70 3.09
C LYS A 246 -5.63 15.90 2.51
N LEU A 247 -6.31 17.01 2.25
CA LEU A 247 -5.75 18.19 1.59
C LEU A 247 -4.41 18.63 2.20
N LEU A 248 -4.35 18.74 3.53
CA LEU A 248 -3.12 19.14 4.22
C LEU A 248 -1.95 18.16 3.97
N LEU A 249 -2.24 16.87 3.93
CA LEU A 249 -1.25 15.83 3.64
C LEU A 249 -0.80 15.88 2.18
N ARG A 250 -1.70 16.18 1.24
CA ARG A 250 -1.38 16.38 -0.19
C ARG A 250 -0.44 17.55 -0.39
N LEU A 251 -0.69 18.66 0.29
CA LEU A 251 0.22 19.80 0.29
C LEU A 251 1.59 19.43 0.86
N ALA A 252 1.62 18.64 1.95
CA ALA A 252 2.87 18.16 2.52
C ALA A 252 3.64 17.23 1.58
N ALA A 253 2.95 16.34 0.84
CA ALA A 253 3.57 15.50 -0.18
C ALA A 253 4.24 16.34 -1.28
N ILE A 254 3.55 17.37 -1.77
CA ILE A 254 4.09 18.29 -2.79
C ILE A 254 5.34 19.02 -2.29
N GLU A 255 5.31 19.53 -1.05
CA GLU A 255 6.46 20.21 -0.44
C GLU A 255 7.64 19.23 -0.18
N LEU A 256 7.37 17.93 -0.02
CA LEU A 256 8.38 16.87 0.02
C LEU A 256 8.91 16.45 -1.37
N GLY A 257 8.42 17.05 -2.46
CA GLY A 257 8.82 16.74 -3.83
C GLY A 257 8.06 15.60 -4.50
N LEU A 258 6.96 15.14 -3.88
CA LEU A 258 6.07 14.12 -4.46
C LEU A 258 5.02 14.80 -5.34
N GLY A 259 4.91 14.38 -6.59
CA GLY A 259 3.99 14.92 -7.59
C GLY A 259 2.74 14.05 -7.78
N LEU A 260 2.88 12.96 -8.53
CA LEU A 260 1.72 12.17 -8.98
C LEU A 260 1.02 11.49 -7.80
N SER A 261 1.78 10.93 -6.86
CA SER A 261 1.22 10.28 -5.68
C SER A 261 0.41 11.21 -4.79
N ALA A 262 0.74 12.51 -4.77
CA ALA A 262 0.00 13.52 -4.03
C ALA A 262 -1.41 13.79 -4.59
N LEU A 263 -1.68 13.40 -5.83
CA LEU A 263 -2.96 13.61 -6.52
C LEU A 263 -3.81 12.32 -6.62
N LEU A 264 -3.26 11.17 -6.22
CA LEU A 264 -3.98 9.92 -6.31
C LEU A 264 -5.17 9.89 -5.32
N PRO A 265 -6.36 9.44 -5.76
CA PRO A 265 -7.48 9.18 -4.87
C PRO A 265 -7.12 8.17 -3.79
N LYS A 266 -7.57 8.39 -2.55
CA LYS A 266 -7.31 7.42 -1.48
C LYS A 266 -8.00 6.08 -1.80
N ARG A 267 -7.26 5.00 -1.63
CA ARG A 267 -7.74 3.62 -1.64
C ARG A 267 -7.26 2.93 -0.36
N ALA A 268 -8.12 2.17 0.29
CA ALA A 268 -7.70 1.34 1.43
C ALA A 268 -7.02 0.06 0.92
N MET A 269 -6.01 -0.41 1.65
CA MET A 269 -5.13 -1.50 1.24
C MET A 269 -5.91 -2.77 0.87
N GLN A 270 -6.97 -3.11 1.62
CA GLN A 270 -7.79 -4.30 1.36
C GLN A 270 -8.52 -4.25 0.00
N PHE A 271 -8.81 -3.05 -0.51
CA PHE A 271 -9.40 -2.89 -1.85
C PHE A 271 -8.33 -2.83 -2.94
N GLY A 272 -7.18 -2.24 -2.61
CA GLY A 272 -6.09 -2.01 -3.54
C GLY A 272 -5.26 -3.25 -3.84
N SER A 273 -5.07 -4.13 -2.85
CA SER A 273 -4.47 -5.45 -3.00
C SER A 273 -5.43 -6.51 -3.54
N ARG A 274 -6.73 -6.15 -3.67
CA ARG A 274 -7.86 -6.96 -4.12
C ARG A 274 -8.39 -8.04 -3.16
N ILE A 275 -7.85 -8.18 -1.95
CA ILE A 275 -8.34 -9.18 -0.98
C ILE A 275 -9.83 -9.07 -0.67
N ALA A 276 -10.37 -7.85 -0.52
CA ALA A 276 -11.78 -7.64 -0.19
C ALA A 276 -12.77 -8.10 -1.28
N LYS A 277 -12.28 -8.46 -2.48
CA LYS A 277 -13.10 -8.89 -3.62
C LYS A 277 -12.80 -10.32 -4.09
N LEU A 278 -12.03 -11.10 -3.31
CA LEU A 278 -11.61 -12.44 -3.74
C LEU A 278 -12.69 -13.51 -3.58
N GLU A 279 -13.56 -13.39 -2.58
CA GLU A 279 -14.42 -14.50 -2.16
C GLU A 279 -15.90 -14.19 -2.35
N ASP A 280 -16.46 -13.21 -1.64
CA ASP A 280 -17.88 -12.85 -1.77
C ASP A 280 -18.08 -11.34 -1.97
N ASN A 281 -18.73 -10.98 -3.08
CA ASN A 281 -19.05 -9.58 -3.39
C ASN A 281 -20.30 -9.06 -2.66
N HIS A 282 -21.05 -9.93 -1.98
CA HIS A 282 -22.27 -9.60 -1.25
C HIS A 282 -22.06 -9.41 0.25
N GLU A 283 -20.93 -9.87 0.80
CA GLU A 283 -20.58 -9.65 2.19
C GLU A 283 -20.28 -8.17 2.46
N LYS A 284 -20.83 -7.64 3.57
CA LYS A 284 -20.50 -6.31 4.05
C LYS A 284 -19.31 -6.38 5.00
N ALA A 285 -18.54 -5.30 5.04
CA ALA A 285 -17.36 -5.19 5.90
C ALA A 285 -17.66 -5.45 7.40
N SER A 286 -18.85 -5.09 7.87
CA SER A 286 -19.30 -5.27 9.26
C SER A 286 -19.87 -6.66 9.56
N ASP A 287 -20.04 -7.52 8.55
CA ASP A 287 -20.62 -8.85 8.75
C ASP A 287 -19.62 -9.75 9.48
N LYS A 288 -20.14 -10.68 10.29
CA LYS A 288 -19.31 -11.68 10.97
C LYS A 288 -18.65 -12.59 9.94
N CYS A 289 -17.32 -12.65 9.97
CA CYS A 289 -16.51 -13.43 9.05
C CYS A 289 -16.47 -14.90 9.48
N LYS A 290 -17.12 -15.77 8.70
CA LYS A 290 -17.07 -17.23 8.90
C LYS A 290 -15.69 -17.83 8.67
N ARG A 291 -14.75 -17.07 8.09
CA ARG A 291 -13.39 -17.52 7.75
C ARG A 291 -12.38 -17.34 8.89
N LEU A 292 -12.73 -16.54 9.90
CA LEU A 292 -11.91 -16.32 11.10
C LEU A 292 -12.29 -17.25 12.26
N VAL A 293 -13.12 -18.27 12.01
CA VAL A 293 -13.55 -19.19 13.07
C VAL A 293 -12.36 -20.02 13.54
N THR A 294 -11.95 -19.79 14.78
CA THR A 294 -10.97 -20.60 15.49
C THR A 294 -11.60 -21.93 15.87
N THR A 295 -11.25 -23.01 15.16
CA THR A 295 -11.49 -24.39 15.64
C THR A 295 -10.52 -24.76 16.75
#